data_AF-A0A924SWJ0-F1
#
_entry.id   AF-A0A924SWJ0-F1
#
_cell.length_a   1.000
_cell.length_b   1.000
_cell.length_c   1.000
_cell.angle_alpha   90.00
_cell.angle_beta   90.00
_cell.angle_gamma   90.00
#
_symmetry.space_group_name_H-M   'P 1'
#
loop_
_entity.id
_entity.type
_entity.pdbx_description
1 polymer ?
#
loop_
_entity_poly.entity_id
_entity_poly.type
_entity_poly.pdbx_seq_one_letter_code
_entity_poly.pdbx_strand_id
1 'polypeptide(L)'
;MLMLQTVSELKEKLFSLAALRAGTCASVMARRLATRDGLLELALALDSVGFAYCRQGFDWINAAEWERMEYALQISLGLRRPITGVQALADLCRDITSETIDWNADSSEVGPFDFLNTLDPREMRALFTDQPTAEIAMISVYRDAEAMGAIFDQLEPARRREVILQISRAEKLPREAVRNVAHSFAEKLRRRHADLCTLSTLPDSIASETEVMTEAIIEIAVTHDSELNLAMETLLHNESQLSDETFIRYFESEAPEIVGEIRKALSSPFPATQAHEALWALGNGERNALDEEEYEYSSN
;
A
#
# COMPACT_ATOMS: atom_id res chain seq x y z
N MET A 1 -2.48 9.08 11.99
CA MET A 1 -3.24 7.88 12.39
C MET A 1 -3.92 7.19 11.20
N LEU A 2 -4.66 7.90 10.32
CA LEU A 2 -5.32 7.31 9.15
C LEU A 2 -4.36 6.59 8.18
N MET A 3 -3.15 7.13 7.93
CA MET A 3 -2.17 6.51 7.02
C MET A 3 -1.61 5.17 7.51
N LEU A 4 -1.45 4.96 8.81
CA LEU A 4 -0.96 3.67 9.33
C LEU A 4 -2.01 2.57 9.17
N GLN A 5 -3.29 2.93 9.31
CA GLN A 5 -4.39 2.00 9.12
C GLN A 5 -4.50 1.56 7.66
N THR A 6 -4.37 2.49 6.70
CA THR A 6 -4.43 2.15 5.28
C THR A 6 -3.28 1.25 4.85
N VAL A 7 -2.06 1.49 5.36
CA VAL A 7 -0.91 0.63 5.09
C VAL A 7 -1.13 -0.79 5.61
N SER A 8 -1.62 -0.95 6.85
CA SER A 8 -1.92 -2.27 7.42
C SER A 8 -2.96 -3.03 6.59
N GLU A 9 -4.04 -2.36 6.19
CA GLU A 9 -5.10 -2.95 5.35
C GLU A 9 -4.56 -3.39 3.98
N LEU A 10 -3.69 -2.58 3.36
CA LEU A 10 -3.05 -2.93 2.09
C LEU A 10 -2.07 -4.10 2.23
N LYS A 11 -1.32 -4.19 3.34
CA LYS A 11 -0.45 -5.33 3.64
C LYS A 11 -1.27 -6.62 3.73
N GLU A 12 -2.32 -6.62 4.55
CA GLU A 12 -3.22 -7.77 4.69
C GLU A 12 -3.84 -8.17 3.36
N LYS A 13 -4.25 -7.19 2.54
CA LYS A 13 -4.77 -7.44 1.20
C LYS A 13 -3.72 -8.07 0.28
N LEU A 14 -2.49 -7.57 0.25
CA LEU A 14 -1.43 -8.13 -0.58
C LEU A 14 -1.15 -9.60 -0.22
N PHE A 15 -1.03 -9.93 1.08
CA PHE A 15 -0.75 -11.30 1.51
C PHE A 15 -1.94 -12.25 1.33
N SER A 16 -3.17 -11.77 1.55
CA SER A 16 -4.36 -12.57 1.24
C SER A 16 -4.47 -12.88 -0.26
N LEU A 17 -4.16 -11.91 -1.13
CA LEU A 17 -4.06 -12.13 -2.58
C LEU A 17 -2.94 -13.11 -2.92
N ALA A 18 -1.76 -12.99 -2.31
CA ALA A 18 -0.65 -13.92 -2.50
C ALA A 18 -1.02 -15.36 -2.11
N ALA A 19 -1.68 -15.55 -0.98
CA ALA A 19 -2.09 -16.86 -0.49
C ALA A 19 -3.18 -17.49 -1.37
N LEU A 20 -4.16 -16.69 -1.82
CA LEU A 20 -5.29 -17.19 -2.61
C LEU A 20 -4.95 -17.33 -4.11
N ARG A 21 -4.02 -16.52 -4.61
CA ARG A 21 -3.77 -16.30 -6.06
C ARG A 21 -2.28 -16.14 -6.38
N ALA A 22 -1.43 -16.99 -5.80
CA ALA A 22 0.03 -16.95 -5.98
C ALA A 22 0.47 -16.82 -7.45
N GLY A 23 -0.15 -17.57 -8.38
CA GLY A 23 0.17 -17.50 -9.80
C GLY A 23 -0.12 -16.14 -10.45
N THR A 24 -1.22 -15.48 -10.07
CA THR A 24 -1.55 -14.13 -10.56
C THR A 24 -0.60 -13.09 -9.97
N CYS A 25 -0.31 -13.17 -8.66
CA CYS A 25 0.68 -12.32 -8.02
C CYS A 25 2.05 -12.45 -8.70
N ALA A 26 2.48 -13.69 -8.97
CA ALA A 26 3.74 -13.97 -9.65
C ALA A 26 3.79 -13.38 -11.06
N SER A 27 2.72 -13.56 -11.85
CA SER A 27 2.60 -12.97 -13.19
C SER A 27 2.72 -11.44 -13.16
N VAL A 28 1.98 -10.77 -12.26
CA VAL A 28 1.97 -9.31 -12.15
C VAL A 28 3.34 -8.77 -11.73
N MET A 29 3.95 -9.35 -10.69
CA MET A 29 5.26 -8.90 -10.22
C MET A 29 6.37 -9.22 -11.23
N ALA A 30 6.32 -10.36 -11.92
CA ALA A 30 7.28 -10.69 -12.98
C ALA A 30 7.25 -9.66 -14.11
N ARG A 31 6.06 -9.18 -14.51
CA ARG A 31 5.96 -8.10 -15.50
C ARG A 31 6.51 -6.78 -14.98
N ARG A 32 6.31 -6.45 -13.71
CA ARG A 32 6.92 -5.25 -13.09
C ARG A 32 8.44 -5.36 -13.09
N LEU A 33 9.00 -6.50 -12.67
CA LEU A 33 10.44 -6.80 -12.69
C LEU A 33 11.07 -6.73 -14.09
N ALA A 34 10.29 -6.95 -15.15
CA ALA A 34 10.77 -6.89 -16.53
C ALA A 34 11.09 -5.47 -17.02
N THR A 35 10.62 -4.42 -16.34
CA THR A 35 10.86 -3.03 -16.71
C THR A 35 11.60 -2.29 -15.61
N ARG A 36 12.38 -1.26 -15.96
CA ARG A 36 13.12 -0.48 -14.96
C ARG A 36 12.19 0.26 -14.00
N ASP A 37 11.15 0.91 -14.54
CA ASP A 37 10.19 1.67 -13.73
C ASP A 37 9.33 0.75 -12.88
N GLY A 38 8.81 -0.35 -13.46
CA GLY A 38 8.04 -1.34 -12.72
C GLY A 38 8.84 -2.02 -11.60
N LEU A 39 10.14 -2.27 -11.82
CA LEU A 39 11.03 -2.82 -10.78
C LEU A 39 11.16 -1.86 -9.60
N LEU A 40 11.33 -0.56 -9.86
CA LEU A 40 11.41 0.45 -8.81
C LEU A 40 10.08 0.58 -8.05
N GLU A 41 8.95 0.63 -8.77
CA GLU A 41 7.63 0.68 -8.14
C GLU A 41 7.37 -0.57 -7.28
N LEU A 42 7.76 -1.75 -7.76
CA LEU A 42 7.65 -2.98 -6.99
C LEU A 42 8.55 -2.94 -5.74
N ALA A 43 9.79 -2.46 -5.87
CA ALA A 43 10.69 -2.29 -4.75
C ALA A 43 10.09 -1.36 -3.69
N LEU A 44 9.56 -0.20 -4.08
CA LEU A 44 8.89 0.75 -3.19
C LEU A 44 7.65 0.14 -2.51
N ALA A 45 6.85 -0.62 -3.26
CA ALA A 45 5.68 -1.31 -2.73
C ALA A 45 6.07 -2.33 -1.66
N LEU A 46 7.05 -3.18 -1.94
CA LEU A 46 7.49 -4.24 -1.03
C LEU A 46 8.27 -3.69 0.16
N ASP A 47 9.03 -2.61 0.00
CA ASP A 47 9.70 -1.90 1.09
C ASP A 47 8.70 -1.31 2.09
N SER A 48 7.59 -0.74 1.60
CA SER A 48 6.52 -0.23 2.48
C SER A 48 5.89 -1.32 3.37
N VAL A 49 5.97 -2.58 2.93
CA VAL A 49 5.60 -3.75 3.73
C VAL A 49 6.75 -4.16 4.65
N GLY A 50 7.97 -4.19 4.10
CA GLY A 50 9.24 -4.61 4.68
C GLY A 50 9.79 -5.82 3.91
N PHE A 51 10.94 -5.65 3.24
CA PHE A 51 11.53 -6.70 2.39
C PHE A 51 11.74 -8.03 3.10
N ALA A 52 12.22 -8.02 4.34
CA ALA A 52 12.42 -9.23 5.13
C ALA A 52 11.12 -10.03 5.32
N TYR A 53 9.98 -9.35 5.44
CA TYR A 53 8.67 -9.98 5.57
C TYR A 53 8.16 -10.47 4.20
N CYS A 54 8.32 -9.66 3.15
CA CYS A 54 7.95 -10.05 1.78
C CYS A 54 8.71 -11.28 1.28
N ARG A 55 10.01 -11.40 1.56
CA ARG A 55 10.83 -12.57 1.19
C ARG A 55 10.27 -13.89 1.74
N GLN A 56 9.58 -13.86 2.88
CA GLN A 56 8.95 -15.05 3.47
C GLN A 56 7.65 -15.45 2.75
N GLY A 57 6.91 -14.50 2.20
CA GLY A 57 5.62 -14.76 1.53
C GLY A 57 5.70 -14.86 0.00
N PHE A 58 6.79 -14.41 -0.61
CA PHE A 58 7.02 -14.47 -2.06
C PHE A 58 8.27 -15.29 -2.38
N ASP A 59 8.24 -16.56 -2.00
CA ASP A 59 9.33 -17.54 -2.19
C ASP A 59 9.67 -17.83 -3.67
N TRP A 60 8.77 -17.47 -4.58
CA TRP A 60 8.95 -17.58 -6.02
C TRP A 60 9.76 -16.43 -6.65
N ILE A 61 10.05 -15.35 -5.91
CA ILE A 61 11.01 -14.32 -6.34
C ILE A 61 12.41 -14.78 -5.95
N ASN A 62 13.31 -14.84 -6.91
CA ASN A 62 14.66 -15.37 -6.65
C ASN A 62 15.57 -14.33 -5.96
N ALA A 63 16.66 -14.79 -5.33
CA ALA A 63 17.58 -13.93 -4.58
C ALA A 63 18.16 -12.77 -5.42
N ALA A 64 18.49 -13.02 -6.69
CA ALA A 64 19.03 -11.99 -7.58
C ALA A 64 18.00 -10.90 -7.91
N GLU A 65 16.71 -11.23 -8.00
CA GLU A 65 15.64 -10.25 -8.17
C GLU A 65 15.45 -9.38 -6.91
N TRP A 66 15.56 -9.97 -5.72
CA TRP A 66 15.55 -9.23 -4.46
C TRP A 66 16.71 -8.23 -4.37
N GLU A 67 17.94 -8.68 -4.64
CA GLU A 67 19.13 -7.82 -4.65
C GLU A 67 18.98 -6.68 -5.65
N ARG A 68 18.45 -6.97 -6.85
CA ARG A 68 18.19 -5.93 -7.88
C ARG A 68 17.16 -4.90 -7.42
N MET A 69 16.11 -5.31 -6.70
CA MET A 69 15.11 -4.39 -6.15
C MET A 69 15.69 -3.51 -5.05
N GLU A 70 16.46 -4.09 -4.12
CA GLU A 70 17.13 -3.33 -3.04
C GLU A 70 18.13 -2.32 -3.60
N TYR A 71 18.95 -2.73 -4.56
CA TYR A 71 19.88 -1.84 -5.24
C TYR A 71 19.17 -0.69 -5.98
N ALA A 72 18.07 -0.99 -6.67
CA ALA A 72 17.28 0.04 -7.34
C ALA A 72 16.67 1.03 -6.34
N LEU A 73 16.22 0.55 -5.18
CA LEU A 73 15.71 1.38 -4.10
C LEU A 73 16.81 2.29 -3.53
N GLN A 74 17.99 1.75 -3.21
CA GLN A 74 19.13 2.52 -2.72
C GLN A 74 19.52 3.66 -3.67
N ILE A 75 19.63 3.38 -4.98
CA ILE A 75 19.90 4.43 -5.98
C ILE A 75 18.78 5.47 -5.99
N SER A 76 17.52 5.04 -5.90
CA SER A 76 16.37 5.96 -5.97
C SER A 76 16.21 6.84 -4.74
N LEU A 77 16.58 6.35 -3.55
CA LEU A 77 16.58 7.11 -2.31
C LEU A 77 17.61 8.23 -2.37
N GLY A 78 18.76 7.99 -3.01
CA GLY A 78 19.72 9.05 -3.34
C GLY A 78 19.22 10.09 -4.37
N LEU A 79 18.14 9.79 -5.10
CA LEU A 79 17.62 10.61 -6.21
C LEU A 79 16.30 11.33 -5.91
N ARG A 80 15.87 11.41 -4.64
CA ARG A 80 14.68 12.18 -4.19
C ARG A 80 13.44 11.99 -5.09
N ARG A 81 12.84 10.79 -5.10
CA ARG A 81 11.52 10.60 -5.73
C ARG A 81 10.40 10.57 -4.69
N PRO A 82 9.33 11.37 -4.86
CA PRO A 82 8.23 11.48 -3.91
C PRO A 82 7.17 10.37 -4.06
N ILE A 83 7.45 9.28 -4.79
CA ILE A 83 6.49 8.16 -4.84
C ILE A 83 6.45 7.54 -3.44
N THR A 84 5.37 7.79 -2.73
CA THR A 84 5.14 7.18 -1.42
C THR A 84 4.97 5.68 -1.61
N GLY A 85 5.77 4.85 -0.92
CA GLY A 85 5.70 3.40 -1.03
C GLY A 85 4.28 2.84 -0.82
N VAL A 86 3.45 3.57 -0.07
CA VAL A 86 2.01 3.29 0.11
C VAL A 86 1.24 3.33 -1.20
N GLN A 87 1.47 4.33 -2.06
CA GLN A 87 0.81 4.42 -3.37
C GLN A 87 1.26 3.27 -4.27
N ALA A 88 2.56 2.98 -4.30
CA ALA A 88 3.09 1.85 -5.07
C ALA A 88 2.49 0.51 -4.61
N LEU A 89 2.31 0.33 -3.29
CA LEU A 89 1.63 -0.83 -2.73
C LEU A 89 0.14 -0.90 -3.12
N ALA A 90 -0.57 0.22 -3.08
CA ALA A 90 -1.96 0.29 -3.51
C ALA A 90 -2.11 -0.06 -4.99
N ASP A 91 -1.21 0.43 -5.84
CA ASP A 91 -1.18 0.15 -7.27
C ASP A 91 -0.83 -1.31 -7.57
N LEU A 92 0.10 -1.89 -6.83
CA LEU A 92 0.42 -3.31 -6.91
C LEU A 92 -0.80 -4.17 -6.55
N CYS A 93 -1.47 -3.88 -5.43
CA CYS A 93 -2.70 -4.56 -5.03
C CYS A 93 -3.80 -4.41 -6.08
N ARG A 94 -3.90 -3.24 -6.71
CA ARG A 94 -4.86 -2.96 -7.80
C ARG A 94 -4.58 -3.81 -9.03
N ASP A 95 -3.33 -3.91 -9.46
CA ASP A 95 -2.95 -4.71 -10.63
C ASP A 95 -3.17 -6.20 -10.39
N ILE A 96 -2.83 -6.69 -9.19
CA ILE A 96 -3.11 -8.07 -8.81
C ILE A 96 -4.62 -8.31 -8.81
N THR A 97 -5.39 -7.41 -8.20
CA THR A 97 -6.86 -7.54 -8.15
C THR A 97 -7.46 -7.49 -9.55
N SER A 98 -7.03 -6.56 -10.41
CA SER A 98 -7.57 -6.42 -11.76
C SER A 98 -7.31 -7.65 -12.62
N GLU A 99 -6.13 -8.27 -12.48
CA GLU A 99 -5.79 -9.51 -13.18
C GLU A 99 -6.48 -10.73 -12.57
N THR A 100 -6.73 -10.76 -11.27
CA THR A 100 -7.60 -11.81 -10.68
C THR A 100 -9.04 -11.69 -11.19
N ILE A 101 -9.48 -10.48 -11.54
CA ILE A 101 -10.77 -10.24 -12.18
C ILE A 101 -10.68 -10.44 -13.69
N ASP A 102 -9.59 -10.97 -14.28
CA ASP A 102 -9.56 -11.46 -15.68
C ASP A 102 -10.36 -12.77 -15.84
N TRP A 103 -11.52 -12.76 -15.18
CA TRP A 103 -12.63 -13.64 -15.28
C TRP A 103 -13.16 -13.58 -16.71
N ASN A 104 -13.09 -14.73 -17.37
CA ASN A 104 -13.76 -14.97 -18.62
C ASN A 104 -15.00 -15.83 -18.35
N ALA A 105 -16.17 -15.27 -18.69
CA ALA A 105 -17.46 -15.95 -18.57
C ALA A 105 -17.50 -17.32 -19.24
N ASP A 106 -16.67 -17.50 -20.27
CA ASP A 106 -16.66 -18.69 -21.09
C ASP A 106 -15.70 -19.77 -20.59
N SER A 107 -14.76 -19.42 -19.71
CA SER A 107 -13.80 -20.37 -19.14
C SER A 107 -14.11 -20.77 -17.69
N SER A 108 -15.08 -20.13 -17.06
CA SER A 108 -15.46 -20.47 -15.68
C SER A 108 -16.23 -21.79 -15.62
N GLU A 109 -15.68 -22.78 -14.91
CA GLU A 109 -16.33 -24.07 -14.68
C GLU A 109 -17.52 -23.97 -13.69
N VAL A 110 -17.43 -23.05 -12.72
CA VAL A 110 -18.43 -22.87 -11.66
C VAL A 110 -19.63 -22.06 -12.16
N GLY A 111 -19.41 -21.17 -13.13
CA GLY A 111 -20.47 -20.41 -13.78
C GLY A 111 -20.14 -18.93 -14.00
N PRO A 112 -21.11 -18.18 -14.57
CA PRO A 112 -20.85 -16.82 -15.04
C PRO A 112 -20.66 -15.79 -13.92
N PHE A 113 -20.76 -16.15 -12.64
CA PHE A 113 -20.54 -15.20 -11.54
C PHE A 113 -19.52 -15.70 -10.52
N ASP A 114 -18.65 -16.63 -10.93
CA ASP A 114 -17.67 -17.24 -10.04
C ASP A 114 -16.68 -16.23 -9.45
N PHE A 115 -16.39 -15.14 -10.15
CA PHE A 115 -15.55 -14.06 -9.61
C PHE A 115 -16.11 -13.43 -8.33
N LEU A 116 -17.42 -13.56 -8.06
CA LEU A 116 -17.98 -13.08 -6.79
C LEU A 116 -17.45 -13.89 -5.59
N ASN A 117 -16.99 -15.13 -5.78
CA ASN A 117 -16.38 -15.94 -4.72
C ASN A 117 -15.05 -15.39 -4.22
N THR A 118 -14.42 -14.50 -4.97
CA THR A 118 -13.13 -13.91 -4.59
C THR A 118 -13.29 -12.64 -3.78
N LEU A 119 -14.51 -12.13 -3.65
CA LEU A 119 -14.80 -10.89 -2.95
C LEU A 119 -14.95 -11.14 -1.46
N ASP A 120 -14.36 -10.25 -0.66
CA ASP A 120 -14.63 -10.24 0.76
C ASP A 120 -16.10 -9.82 1.04
N PRO A 121 -16.66 -10.16 2.22
CA PRO A 121 -18.05 -9.83 2.53
C PRO A 121 -18.39 -8.34 2.52
N ARG A 122 -17.42 -7.44 2.75
CA ARG A 122 -17.63 -5.98 2.71
C ARG A 122 -17.67 -5.49 1.27
N GLU A 123 -16.75 -5.94 0.42
CA GLU A 123 -16.73 -5.66 -1.02
C GLU A 123 -18.01 -6.20 -1.68
N MET A 124 -18.42 -7.42 -1.33
CA MET A 124 -19.69 -8.00 -1.75
C MET A 124 -20.87 -7.10 -1.33
N ARG A 125 -20.94 -6.70 -0.05
CA ARG A 125 -22.00 -5.80 0.42
C ARG A 125 -22.07 -4.53 -0.42
N ALA A 126 -20.92 -3.86 -0.54
CA ALA A 126 -20.83 -2.60 -1.26
C ALA A 126 -21.27 -2.78 -2.71
N LEU A 127 -20.85 -3.87 -3.37
CA LEU A 127 -21.19 -4.17 -4.75
C LEU A 127 -22.70 -4.28 -4.94
N PHE A 128 -23.42 -4.97 -4.05
CA PHE A 128 -24.86 -5.24 -4.16
C PHE A 128 -25.76 -4.09 -3.67
N THR A 129 -25.26 -3.22 -2.79
CA THR A 129 -26.02 -2.07 -2.28
C THR A 129 -26.57 -1.20 -3.41
N ASP A 130 -25.80 -0.97 -4.47
CA ASP A 130 -26.20 -0.04 -5.54
C ASP A 130 -26.82 -0.70 -6.77
N GLN A 131 -27.07 -2.03 -6.72
CA GLN A 131 -27.53 -2.76 -7.91
C GLN A 131 -29.05 -2.82 -8.02
N PRO A 132 -29.59 -2.77 -9.24
CA PRO A 132 -31.00 -3.07 -9.50
C PRO A 132 -31.37 -4.46 -8.98
N THR A 133 -32.55 -4.59 -8.35
CA THR A 133 -33.04 -5.87 -7.81
C THR A 133 -33.14 -6.97 -8.87
N ALA A 134 -33.41 -6.61 -10.12
CA ALA A 134 -33.42 -7.54 -11.26
C ALA A 134 -32.04 -8.14 -11.56
N GLU A 135 -30.96 -7.36 -11.44
CA GLU A 135 -29.59 -7.85 -11.63
C GLU A 135 -29.20 -8.82 -10.50
N ILE A 136 -29.56 -8.47 -9.25
CA ILE A 136 -29.34 -9.33 -8.07
C ILE A 136 -30.10 -10.66 -8.22
N ALA A 137 -31.36 -10.61 -8.67
CA ALA A 137 -32.17 -11.78 -8.92
C ALA A 137 -31.54 -12.69 -9.97
N MET A 138 -31.05 -12.14 -11.08
CA MET A 138 -30.35 -12.92 -12.09
C MET A 138 -29.09 -13.60 -11.55
N ILE A 139 -28.26 -12.90 -10.76
CA ILE A 139 -27.09 -13.52 -10.13
C ILE A 139 -27.50 -14.70 -9.26
N SER A 140 -28.56 -14.55 -8.48
CA SER A 140 -29.02 -15.58 -7.55
C SER A 140 -29.48 -16.88 -8.21
N VAL A 141 -29.90 -16.84 -9.48
CA VAL A 141 -30.28 -18.03 -10.25
C VAL A 141 -29.07 -18.89 -10.62
N TYR A 142 -27.88 -18.28 -10.68
CA TYR A 142 -26.62 -18.94 -11.08
C TYR A 142 -25.66 -19.17 -9.92
N ARG A 143 -26.12 -18.97 -8.68
CA ARG A 143 -25.33 -19.11 -7.46
C ARG A 143 -26.00 -20.06 -6.49
N ASP A 144 -25.19 -20.67 -5.64
CA ASP A 144 -25.70 -21.50 -4.56
C ASP A 144 -26.52 -20.68 -3.55
N ALA A 145 -27.50 -21.34 -2.92
CA ALA A 145 -28.42 -20.68 -2.00
C ALA A 145 -27.73 -20.18 -0.73
N GLU A 146 -26.62 -20.80 -0.33
CA GLU A 146 -25.87 -20.45 0.88
C GLU A 146 -25.15 -19.10 0.72
N ALA A 147 -24.40 -18.94 -0.37
CA ALA A 147 -23.72 -17.71 -0.75
C ALA A 147 -24.72 -16.57 -0.99
N MET A 148 -25.86 -16.87 -1.61
CA MET A 148 -26.92 -15.87 -1.78
C MET A 148 -27.62 -15.50 -0.46
N GLY A 149 -27.70 -16.43 0.50
CA GLY A 149 -28.25 -16.17 1.84
C GLY A 149 -27.51 -15.03 2.54
N ALA A 150 -26.18 -15.07 2.52
CA ALA A 150 -25.34 -14.02 3.11
C ALA A 150 -25.54 -12.65 2.46
N ILE A 151 -25.82 -12.61 1.15
CA ILE A 151 -26.11 -11.37 0.42
C ILE A 151 -27.53 -10.87 0.77
N PHE A 152 -28.53 -11.76 0.76
CA PHE A 152 -29.91 -11.40 1.07
C PHE A 152 -30.07 -10.87 2.48
N ASP A 153 -29.32 -11.41 3.45
CA ASP A 153 -29.37 -10.95 4.83
C ASP A 153 -28.90 -9.51 5.01
N GLN A 154 -28.12 -8.99 4.05
CA GLN A 154 -27.64 -7.61 4.04
C GLN A 154 -28.55 -6.66 3.27
N LEU A 155 -29.53 -7.19 2.51
CA LEU A 155 -30.51 -6.38 1.81
C LEU A 155 -31.65 -5.97 2.74
N GLU A 156 -32.07 -4.72 2.59
CA GLU A 156 -33.29 -4.18 3.20
C GLU A 156 -34.50 -5.11 2.94
N PRO A 157 -35.39 -5.35 3.92
CA PRO A 157 -36.49 -6.30 3.77
C PRO A 157 -37.40 -6.05 2.56
N ALA A 158 -37.58 -4.78 2.18
CA ALA A 158 -38.34 -4.42 0.98
C ALA A 158 -37.62 -4.86 -0.31
N ARG A 159 -36.32 -4.57 -0.43
CA ARG A 159 -35.51 -4.99 -1.59
C ARG A 159 -35.37 -6.51 -1.67
N ARG A 160 -35.20 -7.18 -0.53
CA ARG A 160 -35.15 -8.65 -0.46
C ARG A 160 -36.42 -9.30 -1.03
N ARG A 161 -37.59 -8.80 -0.63
CA ARG A 161 -38.88 -9.27 -1.18
C ARG A 161 -38.99 -9.05 -2.68
N GLU A 162 -38.56 -7.89 -3.16
CA GLU A 162 -38.56 -7.60 -4.60
C GLU A 162 -37.63 -8.54 -5.36
N VAL A 163 -36.41 -8.79 -4.87
CA VAL A 163 -35.48 -9.76 -5.47
C VAL A 163 -36.12 -11.16 -5.54
N ILE A 164 -36.72 -11.65 -4.45
CA ILE A 164 -37.41 -12.95 -4.43
C ILE A 164 -38.55 -13.00 -5.47
N LEU A 165 -39.32 -11.92 -5.60
CA LEU A 165 -40.38 -11.82 -6.60
C LEU A 165 -39.81 -11.88 -8.02
N GLN A 166 -38.70 -11.18 -8.29
CA GLN A 166 -38.02 -11.22 -9.58
C GLN A 166 -37.47 -12.62 -9.89
N ILE A 167 -36.90 -13.33 -8.91
CA ILE A 167 -36.44 -14.72 -9.07
C ILE A 167 -37.61 -15.63 -9.46
N SER A 168 -38.76 -15.49 -8.79
CA SER A 168 -39.95 -16.31 -9.10
C SER A 168 -40.50 -16.09 -10.52
N ARG A 169 -40.20 -14.93 -11.12
CA ARG A 169 -40.60 -14.54 -12.47
C ARG A 169 -39.50 -14.79 -13.51
N ALA A 170 -38.29 -15.13 -13.08
CA ALA A 170 -37.17 -15.36 -13.96
C ALA A 170 -37.39 -16.67 -14.74
N GLU A 171 -37.87 -16.54 -15.97
CA GLU A 171 -37.82 -17.63 -16.96
C GLU A 171 -36.36 -17.86 -17.39
N LYS A 172 -36.11 -18.95 -18.13
CA LYS A 172 -34.76 -19.27 -18.66
C LYS A 172 -34.18 -18.06 -19.40
N LEU A 173 -33.16 -17.44 -18.80
CA LEU A 173 -32.50 -16.28 -19.40
C LEU A 173 -31.60 -16.72 -20.57
N PRO A 174 -31.55 -15.96 -21.67
CA PRO A 174 -30.58 -16.20 -22.73
C PRO A 174 -29.16 -16.13 -22.17
N ARG A 175 -28.30 -17.07 -22.58
CA ARG A 175 -26.91 -17.15 -22.10
C ARG A 175 -26.13 -15.84 -22.32
N GLU A 176 -26.41 -15.15 -23.43
CA GLU A 176 -25.80 -13.84 -23.73
C GLU A 176 -26.20 -12.75 -22.74
N ALA A 177 -27.46 -12.71 -22.30
CA ALA A 177 -27.93 -11.74 -21.31
C ALA A 177 -27.19 -11.92 -19.97
N VAL A 178 -27.02 -13.18 -19.55
CA VAL A 178 -26.30 -13.53 -18.31
C VAL A 178 -24.83 -13.15 -18.42
N ARG A 179 -24.18 -13.44 -19.56
CA ARG A 179 -22.79 -13.05 -19.82
C ARG A 179 -22.61 -11.53 -19.79
N ASN A 180 -23.50 -10.77 -20.43
CA ASN A 180 -23.43 -9.33 -20.47
C ASN A 180 -23.54 -8.72 -19.07
N VAL A 181 -24.41 -9.28 -18.22
CA VAL A 181 -24.54 -8.79 -16.85
C VAL A 181 -23.34 -9.17 -16.01
N ALA A 182 -22.85 -10.40 -16.12
CA ALA A 182 -21.64 -10.81 -15.43
C ALA A 182 -20.42 -9.95 -15.81
N HIS A 183 -20.26 -9.66 -17.10
CA HIS A 183 -19.21 -8.76 -17.59
C HIS A 183 -19.39 -7.33 -17.06
N SER A 184 -20.63 -6.81 -17.07
CA SER A 184 -20.96 -5.50 -16.48
C SER A 184 -20.63 -5.45 -14.98
N PHE A 185 -20.86 -6.53 -14.23
CA PHE A 185 -20.48 -6.61 -12.81
C PHE A 185 -18.97 -6.66 -12.61
N ALA A 186 -18.27 -7.48 -13.38
CA ALA A 186 -16.81 -7.55 -13.32
C ALA A 186 -16.17 -6.18 -13.63
N GLU A 187 -16.69 -5.46 -14.63
CA GLU A 187 -16.26 -4.09 -14.94
C GLU A 187 -16.57 -3.08 -13.83
N LYS A 188 -17.79 -3.12 -13.26
CA LYS A 188 -18.15 -2.27 -12.11
C LYS A 188 -17.22 -2.51 -10.92
N LEU A 189 -16.88 -3.78 -10.68
CA LEU A 189 -15.96 -4.18 -9.63
C LEU A 189 -14.54 -3.65 -9.91
N ARG A 190 -14.01 -3.84 -11.12
CA ARG A 190 -12.71 -3.29 -11.55
C ARG A 190 -12.63 -1.78 -11.33
N ARG A 191 -13.69 -1.04 -11.71
CA ARG A 191 -13.78 0.41 -11.50
C ARG A 191 -13.77 0.79 -10.02
N ARG A 192 -14.54 0.10 -9.18
CA ARG A 192 -14.54 0.35 -7.74
C ARG A 192 -13.18 0.11 -7.09
N HIS A 193 -12.47 -0.93 -7.49
CA HIS A 193 -11.11 -1.15 -7.00
C HIS A 193 -10.16 -0.05 -7.46
N ALA A 194 -10.30 0.44 -8.69
CA ALA A 194 -9.54 1.60 -9.14
C ALA A 194 -9.87 2.86 -8.31
N ASP A 195 -11.15 3.11 -8.04
CA ASP A 195 -11.62 4.28 -7.28
C ASP A 195 -11.12 4.27 -5.82
N LEU A 196 -11.17 3.10 -5.15
CA LEU A 196 -10.65 2.96 -3.77
C LEU A 196 -9.16 3.29 -3.66
N CYS A 197 -8.38 2.99 -4.70
CA CYS A 197 -6.97 3.35 -4.73
C CYS A 197 -6.75 4.84 -5.06
N THR A 198 -7.62 5.48 -5.84
CA THR A 198 -7.56 6.95 -6.05
C THR A 198 -7.97 7.76 -4.82
N LEU A 199 -8.69 7.18 -3.86
CA LEU A 199 -8.95 7.84 -2.57
C LEU A 199 -7.77 7.71 -1.60
N SER A 200 -6.79 6.85 -1.89
CA SER A 200 -5.52 6.75 -1.15
C SER A 200 -4.48 7.76 -1.60
N THR A 201 -4.62 8.38 -2.79
CA THR A 201 -3.79 9.53 -3.14
C THR A 201 -4.25 10.70 -2.26
N LEU A 202 -3.45 11.03 -1.25
CA LEU A 202 -3.53 12.32 -0.58
C LEU A 202 -3.65 13.42 -1.66
N PRO A 203 -4.52 14.43 -1.48
CA PRO A 203 -4.57 15.54 -2.43
C PRO A 203 -3.15 16.08 -2.63
N ASP A 204 -2.73 16.29 -3.88
CA ASP A 204 -1.38 16.74 -4.25
C ASP A 204 -0.86 17.92 -3.42
N SER A 205 -1.77 18.70 -2.83
CA SER A 205 -1.52 19.77 -1.87
C SER A 205 -0.82 19.35 -0.57
N ILE A 206 -1.03 18.13 -0.06
CA ILE A 206 -0.38 17.63 1.16
C ILE A 206 0.97 17.00 0.82
N ALA A 207 1.06 16.32 -0.33
CA ALA A 207 2.30 15.75 -0.82
C ALA A 207 3.35 16.85 -1.09
N SER A 208 2.94 17.97 -1.70
CA SER A 208 3.82 19.12 -1.94
C SER A 208 4.24 19.83 -0.65
N GLU A 209 3.36 19.95 0.35
CA GLU A 209 3.71 20.53 1.66
C GLU A 209 4.71 19.65 2.42
N THR A 210 4.56 18.32 2.38
CA THR A 210 5.53 17.40 2.97
C THR A 210 6.87 17.39 2.23
N GLU A 211 6.87 17.54 0.91
CA GLU A 211 8.08 17.62 0.09
C GLU A 211 8.86 18.89 0.40
N VAL A 212 8.20 20.06 0.43
CA VAL A 212 8.81 21.35 0.79
C VAL A 212 9.36 21.33 2.22
N MET A 213 8.65 20.71 3.17
CA MET A 213 9.10 20.61 4.56
C MET A 213 10.30 19.66 4.71
N THR A 214 10.32 18.55 3.96
CA THR A 214 11.45 17.61 3.97
C THR A 214 12.68 18.23 3.32
N GLU A 215 12.51 19.01 2.24
CA GLU A 215 13.61 19.79 1.64
C GLU A 215 14.16 20.85 2.60
N ALA A 216 13.30 21.57 3.33
CA ALA A 216 13.73 22.55 4.32
C ALA A 216 14.52 21.90 5.47
N ILE A 217 14.06 20.74 5.98
CA ILE A 217 14.75 20.01 7.04
C ILE A 217 16.11 19.49 6.57
N ILE A 218 16.19 18.97 5.34
CA ILE A 218 17.46 18.51 4.76
C ILE A 218 18.41 19.68 4.50
N GLU A 219 17.92 20.81 3.98
CA GLU A 219 18.75 22.00 3.77
C GLU A 219 19.31 22.53 5.10
N ILE A 220 18.49 22.54 6.17
CA ILE A 220 18.93 22.87 7.52
C ILE A 220 19.99 21.86 8.01
N ALA A 221 19.77 20.55 7.82
CA ALA A 221 20.72 19.52 8.23
C ALA A 221 22.07 19.64 7.49
N VAL A 222 22.05 19.87 6.18
CA VAL A 222 23.26 20.04 5.34
C VAL A 222 24.00 21.34 5.65
N THR A 223 23.29 22.43 5.97
CA THR A 223 23.94 23.70 6.33
C THR A 223 24.57 23.68 7.71
N HIS A 224 24.07 22.83 8.61
CA HIS A 224 24.57 22.72 9.99
C HIS A 224 25.27 21.38 10.25
N ASP A 225 25.72 20.71 9.19
CA ASP A 225 26.28 19.36 9.20
C ASP A 225 27.42 19.19 10.24
N SER A 226 28.32 20.18 10.33
CA SER A 226 29.40 20.16 11.32
C SER A 226 28.93 20.30 12.78
N GLU A 227 27.83 21.03 13.03
CA GLU A 227 27.26 21.22 14.36
C GLU A 227 26.40 20.01 14.76
N LEU A 228 25.70 19.43 13.79
CA LEU A 228 24.91 18.21 13.98
C LEU A 228 25.81 17.01 14.27
N ASN A 229 26.91 16.87 13.53
CA ASN A 229 27.90 15.81 13.72
C ASN A 229 28.62 15.95 15.07
N LEU A 230 28.99 17.16 15.47
CA LEU A 230 29.58 17.41 16.78
C LEU A 230 28.60 17.09 17.93
N ALA A 231 27.33 17.46 17.78
CA ALA A 231 26.28 17.14 18.75
C ALA A 231 26.02 15.63 18.82
N MET A 232 25.98 14.94 17.68
CA MET A 232 25.82 13.49 17.59
C MET A 232 27.01 12.74 18.20
N GLU A 233 28.26 13.13 17.90
CA GLU A 233 29.45 12.53 18.51
C GLU A 233 29.47 12.71 20.04
N THR A 234 29.06 13.88 20.51
CA THR A 234 28.97 14.18 21.95
C THR A 234 27.86 13.38 22.64
N LEU A 235 26.75 13.09 21.93
CA LEU A 235 25.66 12.24 22.41
C LEU A 235 26.03 10.75 22.38
N LEU A 236 26.73 10.29 21.34
CA LEU A 236 27.24 8.93 21.20
C LEU A 236 28.22 8.58 22.33
N HIS A 237 29.05 9.53 22.76
CA HIS A 237 29.92 9.34 23.92
C HIS A 237 29.18 9.24 25.27
N ASN A 238 27.91 9.63 25.32
CA ASN A 238 27.09 9.68 26.54
C ASN A 238 25.89 8.69 26.52
N GLU A 239 25.86 7.76 25.56
CA GLU A 239 24.70 6.91 25.18
C GLU A 239 24.07 6.06 26.31
N SER A 240 24.71 5.93 27.48
CA SER A 240 24.20 5.04 28.53
C SER A 240 23.11 5.61 29.46
N GLN A 241 22.68 6.89 29.34
CA GLN A 241 21.79 7.50 30.35
C GLN A 241 20.71 8.50 29.89
N LEU A 242 20.55 8.78 28.59
CA LEU A 242 19.66 9.86 28.16
C LEU A 242 18.27 9.35 27.77
N SER A 243 17.23 9.84 28.45
CA SER A 243 15.83 9.67 28.04
C SER A 243 15.47 10.61 26.88
N ASP A 244 14.42 10.30 26.12
CA ASP A 244 13.94 11.10 24.98
C ASP A 244 13.71 12.59 25.32
N GLU A 245 13.23 12.91 26.53
CA GLU A 245 13.08 14.30 26.99
C GLU A 245 14.41 15.01 27.24
N THR A 246 15.45 14.27 27.61
CA THR A 246 16.78 14.83 27.84
C THR A 246 17.51 15.06 26.53
N PHE A 247 17.25 14.22 25.52
CA PHE A 247 17.74 14.40 24.14
C PHE A 247 17.22 15.70 23.52
N ILE A 248 15.91 15.96 23.64
CA ILE A 248 15.29 17.19 23.11
C ILE A 248 15.83 18.43 23.85
N ARG A 249 15.95 18.39 25.18
CA ARG A 249 16.50 19.51 25.97
C ARG A 249 17.97 19.80 25.68
N TYR A 250 18.75 18.76 25.38
CA TYR A 250 20.15 18.91 25.01
C TYR A 250 20.31 19.55 23.63
N PHE A 251 19.53 19.11 22.63
CA PHE A 251 19.50 19.77 21.32
C PHE A 251 19.02 21.23 21.42
N GLU A 252 18.05 21.51 22.28
CA GLU A 252 17.59 22.87 22.57
C GLU A 252 18.64 23.75 23.26
N SER A 253 19.62 23.17 23.97
CA SER A 253 20.68 23.94 24.64
C SER A 253 21.94 24.11 23.79
N GLU A 254 22.36 23.07 23.08
CA GLU A 254 23.61 23.07 22.31
C GLU A 254 23.44 23.61 20.89
N ALA A 255 22.25 23.44 20.29
CA ALA A 255 21.95 23.93 18.94
C ALA A 255 20.60 24.67 18.88
N PRO A 256 20.41 25.75 19.68
CA PRO A 256 19.14 26.47 19.78
C PRO A 256 18.69 27.10 18.46
N GLU A 257 19.64 27.44 17.57
CA GLU A 257 19.37 28.02 16.26
C GLU A 257 18.77 26.97 15.29
N ILE A 258 19.31 25.75 15.30
CA ILE A 258 18.79 24.60 14.53
C ILE A 258 17.39 24.22 15.02
N VAL A 259 17.19 24.10 16.33
CA VAL A 259 15.87 23.79 16.90
C VAL A 259 14.88 24.93 16.67
N GLY A 260 15.36 26.18 16.63
CA GLY A 260 14.57 27.36 16.28
C GLY A 260 14.06 27.32 14.84
N GLU A 261 14.95 27.04 13.87
CA GLU A 261 14.57 26.92 12.46
C GLU A 261 13.72 25.66 12.19
N ILE A 262 13.98 24.54 12.87
CA ILE A 262 13.12 23.35 12.83
C ILE A 262 11.73 23.67 13.42
N ARG A 263 11.62 24.31 14.58
CA ARG A 263 10.32 24.72 15.16
C ARG A 263 9.58 25.72 14.27
N LYS A 264 10.30 26.62 13.63
CA LYS A 264 9.75 27.61 12.70
C LYS A 264 9.22 26.93 11.45
N ALA A 265 9.94 25.95 10.90
CA ALA A 265 9.47 25.08 9.81
C ALA A 265 8.26 24.20 10.24
N LEU A 266 8.27 23.69 11.48
CA LEU A 266 7.23 22.84 12.06
C LEU A 266 6.06 23.59 12.72
N SER A 267 6.02 24.93 12.66
CA SER A 267 4.93 25.74 13.25
C SER A 267 3.64 25.75 12.39
N SER A 268 3.65 25.04 11.27
CA SER A 268 2.48 24.55 10.52
C SER A 268 1.91 23.29 11.21
N PRO A 269 0.60 22.97 11.16
CA PRO A 269 -0.01 22.04 12.13
C PRO A 269 0.41 20.59 11.86
N PHE A 270 1.51 20.16 12.48
CA PHE A 270 2.05 18.82 12.33
C PHE A 270 2.29 18.18 13.71
N PRO A 271 1.98 16.88 13.89
CA PRO A 271 2.14 16.20 15.17
C PRO A 271 3.63 15.87 15.44
N ALA A 272 4.09 16.21 16.65
CA ALA A 272 5.48 16.11 17.13
C ALA A 272 6.16 14.73 16.93
N THR A 273 5.38 13.65 16.78
CA THR A 273 5.88 12.28 16.63
C THR A 273 6.60 12.03 15.30
N GLN A 274 6.22 12.73 14.22
CA GLN A 274 6.82 12.53 12.89
C GLN A 274 8.14 13.31 12.71
N ALA A 275 8.31 14.42 13.43
CA ALA A 275 9.58 15.15 13.48
C ALA A 275 10.68 14.33 14.17
N HIS A 276 10.30 13.52 15.16
CA HIS A 276 11.20 12.64 15.88
C HIS A 276 11.74 11.52 14.97
N GLU A 277 10.89 10.86 14.18
CA GLU A 277 11.31 9.80 13.24
C GLU A 277 12.25 10.32 12.15
N ALA A 278 12.02 11.54 11.64
CA ALA A 278 12.88 12.16 10.64
C ALA A 278 14.30 12.47 11.16
N LEU A 279 14.40 12.99 12.39
CA LEU A 279 15.69 13.26 13.04
C LEU A 279 16.44 11.96 13.37
N TRP A 280 15.72 10.92 13.80
CA TRP A 280 16.31 9.62 14.10
C TRP A 280 16.81 8.88 12.84
N ALA A 281 16.13 9.03 11.70
CA ALA A 281 16.54 8.46 10.42
C ALA A 281 17.82 9.13 9.87
N LEU A 282 17.96 10.45 10.03
CA LEU A 282 19.18 11.18 9.66
C LEU A 282 20.40 10.70 10.46
N GLY A 283 20.23 10.49 11.77
CA GLY A 283 21.33 10.04 12.63
C GLY A 283 21.79 8.58 12.41
N ASN A 284 20.93 7.70 11.88
CA ASN A 284 21.29 6.30 11.62
C ASN A 284 21.72 6.02 10.17
N GLY A 285 21.43 6.91 9.22
CA GLY A 285 21.86 6.77 7.83
C GLY A 285 23.37 6.75 7.65
N GLU A 286 24.12 7.48 8.49
CA GLU A 286 25.59 7.54 8.44
C GLU A 286 26.30 6.37 9.12
N ARG A 287 25.67 5.71 10.10
CA ARG A 287 26.22 4.49 10.73
C ARG A 287 26.52 3.40 9.68
N ASN A 288 25.65 3.24 8.70
CA ASN A 288 25.83 2.23 7.64
C ASN A 288 26.92 2.62 6.63
N ALA A 289 27.28 3.90 6.50
CA ALA A 289 28.33 4.36 5.60
C ALA A 289 29.72 4.27 6.23
N LEU A 290 29.83 4.52 7.55
CA LEU A 290 31.10 4.45 8.28
C LEU A 290 31.55 3.00 8.58
N ASP A 291 30.61 2.08 8.82
CA ASP A 291 30.92 0.65 8.99
C ASP A 291 31.45 -0.01 7.70
N GLU A 292 31.12 0.52 6.51
CA GLU A 292 31.64 0.02 5.23
C GLU A 292 33.09 0.49 4.95
N GLU A 293 33.49 1.70 5.40
CA GLU A 293 34.86 2.19 5.23
C GLU A 293 35.87 1.51 6.19
N GLU A 294 35.45 1.07 7.38
CA GLU A 294 36.33 0.36 8.33
C GLU A 294 36.75 -1.04 7.84
N TYR A 295 35.96 -1.68 6.98
CA TYR A 295 36.32 -2.98 6.38
C TYR A 295 37.33 -2.87 5.23
N GLU A 296 37.41 -1.74 4.52
CA GLU A 296 38.38 -1.55 3.43
C GLU A 296 39.80 -1.27 3.92
N TYR A 297 39.99 -0.77 5.15
CA TYR A 297 41.32 -0.50 5.71
C TYR A 297 41.97 -1.67 6.46
N SER A 298 41.25 -2.77 6.70
CA SER A 298 41.78 -3.94 7.41
C SER A 298 42.31 -5.06 6.48
N SER A 299 42.32 -4.85 5.16
CA SER A 299 42.72 -5.86 4.15
C SER A 299 43.86 -5.40 3.23
N ASN A 300 44.88 -4.74 3.77
CA ASN A 300 46.18 -4.52 3.10
C ASN A 300 47.36 -4.87 4.01
#